data_AF-A0AAP6BMJ0-F1
#
_entry.id   AF-A0AAP6BMJ0-F1
#
_cell.length_a   1.000
_cell.length_b   1.000
_cell.length_c   1.000
_cell.angle_alpha   90.00
_cell.angle_beta   90.00
_cell.angle_gamma   90.00
#
_symmetry.space_group_name_H-M   'P 1'
#
loop_
_entity.id
_entity.type
_entity.pdbx_description
1 polymer ?
#
loop_
_entity_poly.entity_id
_entity_poly.type
_entity_poly.pdbx_seq_one_letter_code
_entity_poly.pdbx_strand_id
1 'polypeptide(L)'
;MSGLREVAAPFVVPGPAGVAIRARLKGLTPEDEEVLRLVGAHLGSLASRDLKVRCADGLEHSAETWAVRKRELTPLSSSRWAGAITKATHDQWALARRGQAAHIQSLEAGIRTIRHRLSLPLGEKGSKRAPGGYRSQGEWFHKSRRLHVLQDRLTAVRADREAGVVRVVRGGRRLLATRHHLDAARLTEAGWRERWEAGRWF
;
A
#
# COMPACT_ATOMS: atom_id res chain seq x y z
N MET A 1 15.53 4.48 -41.86
CA MET A 1 15.51 3.53 -40.74
C MET A 1 16.92 3.38 -40.19
N SER A 2 17.29 4.17 -39.19
CA SER A 2 18.60 4.09 -38.53
C SER A 2 18.38 4.35 -37.04
N GLY A 3 18.94 3.50 -36.17
CA GLY A 3 18.96 3.72 -34.73
C GLY A 3 18.46 2.58 -33.84
N LEU A 4 18.16 1.39 -34.37
CA LEU A 4 17.89 0.24 -33.50
C LEU A 4 19.21 -0.30 -32.95
N ARG A 5 19.33 -0.32 -31.61
CA ARG A 5 20.48 -0.91 -30.92
C ARG A 5 20.59 -2.38 -31.29
N GLU A 6 21.79 -2.80 -31.67
CA GLU A 6 22.15 -4.19 -31.87
C GLU A 6 21.97 -4.96 -30.56
N VAL A 7 21.18 -6.04 -30.60
CA VAL A 7 20.93 -6.88 -29.43
C VAL A 7 22.12 -7.84 -29.30
N ALA A 8 22.97 -7.59 -28.30
CA ALA A 8 24.10 -8.46 -27.99
C ALA A 8 23.63 -9.87 -27.60
N ALA A 9 24.49 -10.86 -27.83
CA ALA A 9 24.25 -12.24 -27.45
C ALA A 9 23.94 -12.36 -25.93
N PRO A 10 23.03 -13.26 -25.52
CA PRO A 10 22.73 -13.48 -24.10
C PRO A 10 24.00 -13.84 -23.31
N PHE A 11 24.23 -13.14 -22.20
CA PHE A 11 25.33 -13.43 -21.27
C PHE A 11 24.83 -13.39 -19.83
N VAL A 12 25.51 -14.11 -18.94
CA VAL A 12 25.18 -14.15 -17.51
C VAL A 12 25.77 -12.91 -16.84
N VAL A 13 24.91 -12.03 -16.33
CA VAL A 13 25.31 -10.87 -15.53
C VAL A 13 25.54 -11.34 -14.08
N PRO A 14 26.60 -10.88 -13.39
CA PRO A 14 26.74 -11.09 -11.95
C PRO A 14 25.45 -10.66 -11.22
N GLY A 15 25.01 -11.47 -10.26
CA GLY A 15 23.84 -11.14 -9.44
C GLY A 15 24.02 -9.77 -8.76
N PRO A 16 22.92 -9.06 -8.46
CA PRO A 16 22.99 -7.74 -7.81
C PRO A 16 23.77 -7.82 -6.49
N ALA A 17 24.92 -7.18 -6.42
CA ALA A 17 25.82 -7.17 -5.25
C ALA A 17 25.56 -5.99 -4.29
N GLY A 18 24.31 -5.53 -4.21
CA GLY A 18 23.95 -4.41 -3.34
C GLY A 18 23.76 -4.87 -1.89
N VAL A 19 24.66 -4.46 -0.99
CA VAL A 19 24.45 -4.58 0.47
C VAL A 19 23.82 -3.29 0.98
N ALA A 20 22.60 -3.37 1.51
CA ALA A 20 21.97 -2.26 2.21
C ALA A 20 22.32 -2.31 3.71
N ILE A 21 23.30 -1.53 4.13
CA ILE A 21 23.66 -1.41 5.56
C ILE A 21 22.71 -0.40 6.21
N ARG A 22 21.84 -0.89 7.10
CA ARG A 22 21.07 -0.02 8.02
C ARG A 22 21.79 0.03 9.36
N ALA A 23 22.52 1.10 9.61
CA ALA A 23 23.07 1.38 10.92
C ALA A 23 22.10 2.25 11.73
N ARG A 24 22.04 2.03 13.05
CA ARG A 24 21.39 2.98 13.96
C ARG A 24 22.34 4.14 14.18
N LEU A 25 21.81 5.35 14.24
CA LEU A 25 22.56 6.49 14.76
C LEU A 25 22.89 6.19 16.23
N LYS A 26 24.15 6.38 16.61
CA LYS A 26 24.65 6.15 17.98
C LYS A 26 25.23 7.45 18.50
N GLY A 27 25.14 7.66 19.81
CA GLY A 27 25.70 8.84 20.46
C GLY A 27 25.01 10.14 20.09
N LEU A 28 23.71 10.09 19.77
CA LEU A 28 22.90 11.29 19.57
C LEU A 28 22.77 12.03 20.90
N THR A 29 22.97 13.35 20.88
CA THR A 29 22.60 14.19 22.01
C THR A 29 21.08 14.41 22.00
N PRO A 30 20.49 14.88 23.11
CA PRO A 30 19.08 15.29 23.13
C PRO A 30 18.74 16.33 22.04
N GLU A 31 19.67 17.23 21.73
CA GLU A 31 19.51 18.23 20.66
C GLU A 31 19.48 17.58 19.27
N ASP A 32 20.34 16.59 19.01
CA ASP A 32 20.32 15.86 17.75
C ASP A 32 18.98 15.12 17.54
N GLU A 33 18.47 14.48 18.59
CA GLU A 33 17.18 13.79 18.55
C GLU A 33 16.05 14.77 18.25
N GLU A 34 16.06 15.95 18.87
CA GLU A 34 15.07 16.99 18.64
C GLU A 34 15.12 17.51 17.20
N VAL A 35 16.32 17.78 16.67
CA VAL A 35 16.49 18.19 15.26
C VAL A 35 15.95 17.12 14.31
N LEU A 36 16.30 15.85 14.53
CA LEU A 36 15.82 14.73 13.70
C LEU A 36 14.29 14.61 13.74
N ARG A 37 13.68 14.79 14.92
CA ARG A 37 12.23 14.78 15.10
C ARG A 37 11.57 15.93 14.33
N LEU A 38 12.10 17.14 14.43
CA LEU A 38 11.59 18.33 13.74
C LEU A 38 11.71 18.17 12.21
N VAL A 39 12.86 17.73 11.72
CA VAL A 39 13.09 17.49 10.29
C VAL A 39 12.17 16.38 9.77
N GLY A 40 12.09 15.25 10.48
CA GLY A 40 11.23 14.13 10.11
C GLY A 40 9.75 14.51 10.06
N ALA A 41 9.29 15.29 11.05
CA ALA A 41 7.93 15.82 11.08
C ALA A 41 7.66 16.79 9.92
N HIS A 42 8.58 17.74 9.65
CA HIS A 42 8.45 18.70 8.56
C HIS A 42 8.41 18.02 7.19
N LEU A 43 9.41 17.19 6.87
CA LEU A 43 9.48 16.46 5.60
C LEU A 43 8.32 15.46 5.46
N GLY A 44 7.90 14.82 6.56
CA GLY A 44 6.70 13.99 6.60
C GLY A 44 5.42 14.77 6.28
N SER A 45 5.28 16.02 6.77
CA SER A 45 4.15 16.88 6.42
C SER A 45 4.12 17.19 4.92
N LEU A 46 5.28 17.48 4.33
CA LEU A 46 5.44 17.77 2.90
C LEU A 46 5.10 16.54 2.06
N ALA A 47 5.62 15.37 2.43
CA ALA A 47 5.31 14.11 1.75
C ALA A 47 3.82 13.75 1.83
N SER A 48 3.14 14.08 2.94
CA SER A 48 1.70 13.84 3.06
C SER A 48 0.89 14.76 2.14
N ARG A 49 1.29 16.04 2.04
CA ARG A 49 0.68 17.01 1.13
C ARG A 49 0.89 16.63 -0.34
N ASP A 50 2.12 16.30 -0.71
CA ASP A 50 2.45 15.88 -2.06
C ASP A 50 1.76 14.56 -2.45
N LEU A 51 1.68 13.59 -1.53
CA LEU A 51 0.93 12.35 -1.77
C LEU A 51 -0.56 12.64 -2.05
N LYS A 52 -1.17 13.60 -1.34
CA LYS A 52 -2.56 14.00 -1.60
C LYS A 52 -2.72 14.51 -3.03
N VAL A 53 -1.81 15.38 -3.50
CA VAL A 53 -1.81 15.88 -4.88
C VAL A 53 -1.60 14.72 -5.87
N ARG A 54 -0.60 13.86 -5.63
CA ARG A 54 -0.36 12.70 -6.50
C ARG A 54 -1.55 11.77 -6.59
N CYS A 55 -2.27 11.53 -5.49
CA CYS A 55 -3.48 10.72 -5.52
C CYS A 55 -4.60 11.39 -6.32
N ALA A 56 -4.69 12.72 -6.30
CA ALA A 56 -5.66 13.48 -7.10
C ALA A 56 -5.35 13.43 -8.60
N ASP A 57 -4.07 13.34 -9.01
CA ASP A 57 -3.69 13.16 -10.42
C ASP A 57 -4.27 11.87 -11.04
N GLY A 58 -4.65 10.88 -10.21
CA GLY A 58 -5.20 9.62 -10.69
C GLY A 58 -4.27 8.94 -11.71
N LEU A 59 -4.81 8.64 -12.90
CA LEU A 59 -4.08 8.04 -14.02
C LEU A 59 -3.28 9.06 -14.85
N GLU A 60 -3.59 10.35 -14.77
CA GLU A 60 -3.07 11.43 -15.65
C GLU A 60 -1.68 11.96 -15.24
N HIS A 61 -0.81 11.06 -14.80
CA HIS A 61 0.52 11.42 -14.32
C HIS A 61 1.55 11.53 -15.46
N SER A 62 2.27 12.65 -15.52
CA SER A 62 3.25 12.95 -16.56
C SER A 62 4.55 13.52 -15.98
N ALA A 63 5.58 13.65 -16.83
CA ALA A 63 6.82 14.33 -16.47
C ALA A 63 6.59 15.81 -16.11
N GLU A 64 5.58 16.44 -16.71
CA GLU A 64 5.23 17.83 -16.42
C GLU A 64 4.58 17.96 -15.04
N THR A 65 3.57 17.14 -14.72
CA THR A 65 2.95 17.16 -13.38
C THR A 65 3.94 16.76 -12.30
N TRP A 66 4.89 15.87 -12.60
CA TRP A 66 6.05 15.61 -11.74
C TRP A 66 6.91 16.85 -11.51
N ALA A 67 7.28 17.57 -12.56
CA ALA A 67 8.14 18.74 -12.47
C ALA A 67 7.49 19.87 -11.66
N VAL A 68 6.17 20.09 -11.83
CA VAL A 68 5.40 21.06 -11.05
C VAL A 68 5.42 20.72 -9.57
N ARG A 69 5.06 19.49 -9.18
CA ARG A 69 5.06 19.06 -7.78
C ARG A 69 6.45 19.22 -7.12
N LYS A 70 7.51 18.83 -7.84
CA LYS A 70 8.89 19.01 -7.34
C LYS A 70 9.23 20.50 -7.16
N ARG A 71 8.83 21.36 -8.10
CA ARG A 71 9.09 22.82 -8.04
C ARG A 71 8.40 23.45 -6.83
N GLU A 72 7.16 23.08 -6.54
CA GLU A 72 6.40 23.56 -5.38
C GLU A 72 7.01 23.13 -4.04
N LEU A 73 7.58 21.92 -3.97
CA LEU A 73 8.24 21.41 -2.77
C LEU A 73 9.63 22.01 -2.51
N THR A 74 10.31 22.45 -3.57
CA THR A 74 11.70 22.94 -3.49
C THR A 74 11.87 24.14 -2.53
N PRO A 75 11.06 25.22 -2.58
CA PRO A 75 11.21 26.35 -1.65
C PRO A 75 10.83 26.01 -0.20
N LEU A 76 10.08 24.92 0.02
CA LEU A 76 9.68 24.46 1.36
C LEU A 76 10.70 23.50 1.99
N SER A 77 11.72 23.10 1.22
CA SER A 77 12.73 22.13 1.62
C SER A 77 14.05 22.40 0.88
N SER A 78 14.62 21.40 0.21
CA SER A 78 15.73 21.55 -0.72
C SER A 78 15.41 20.80 -2.01
N SER A 79 16.08 21.14 -3.12
CA SER A 79 15.87 20.44 -4.40
C SER A 79 16.05 18.91 -4.30
N ARG A 80 16.99 18.47 -3.45
CA ARG A 80 17.25 17.04 -3.19
C ARG A 80 16.10 16.39 -2.41
N TRP A 81 15.62 17.03 -1.34
CA TRP A 81 14.48 16.52 -0.56
C TRP A 81 13.18 16.55 -1.36
N ALA A 82 12.91 17.63 -2.10
CA ALA A 82 11.77 17.72 -3.01
C ALA A 82 11.76 16.58 -4.04
N GLY A 83 12.91 16.28 -4.65
CA GLY A 83 13.05 15.16 -5.57
C GLY A 83 12.79 13.80 -4.91
N ALA A 84 13.33 13.58 -3.71
CA ALA A 84 13.13 12.35 -2.95
C ALA A 84 11.66 12.16 -2.53
N ILE A 85 11.01 13.22 -2.05
CA ILE A 85 9.60 13.21 -1.66
C ILE A 85 8.72 12.87 -2.86
N THR A 86 8.86 13.63 -3.96
CA THR A 86 8.04 13.43 -5.18
C THR A 86 8.15 12.00 -5.70
N LYS A 87 9.35 11.40 -5.61
CA LYS A 87 9.58 10.01 -5.97
C LYS A 87 8.91 9.04 -5.00
N ALA A 88 9.11 9.22 -3.70
CA ALA A 88 8.55 8.30 -2.71
C ALA A 88 7.01 8.30 -2.74
N THR A 89 6.36 9.46 -2.91
CA THR A 89 4.90 9.55 -2.98
C THR A 89 4.35 8.92 -4.27
N HIS A 90 5.05 9.07 -5.40
CA HIS A 90 4.73 8.35 -6.64
C HIS A 90 4.87 6.84 -6.44
N ASP A 91 5.96 6.38 -5.82
CA ASP A 91 6.20 4.96 -5.55
C ASP A 91 5.13 4.39 -4.58
N GLN A 92 4.66 5.19 -3.61
CA GLN A 92 3.54 4.83 -2.72
C GLN A 92 2.22 4.69 -3.48
N TRP A 93 1.91 5.62 -4.39
CA TRP A 93 0.75 5.50 -5.27
C TRP A 93 0.83 4.23 -6.13
N ALA A 94 1.98 3.97 -6.75
CA ALA A 94 2.20 2.77 -7.57
C ALA A 94 2.09 1.47 -6.75
N LEU A 95 2.61 1.47 -5.52
CA LEU A 95 2.45 0.35 -4.60
C LEU A 95 0.98 0.11 -4.25
N ALA A 96 0.21 1.17 -4.00
CA ALA A 96 -1.23 1.07 -3.73
C ALA A 96 -1.99 0.47 -4.92
N ARG A 97 -1.63 0.83 -6.16
CA ARG A 97 -2.20 0.24 -7.39
C ARG A 97 -1.92 -1.26 -7.52
N ARG A 98 -0.70 -1.69 -7.18
CA ARG A 98 -0.35 -3.13 -7.13
C ARG A 98 -1.13 -3.85 -6.04
N GLY A 99 -1.25 -3.24 -4.86
CA GLY A 99 -2.06 -3.75 -3.76
C GLY A 99 -3.55 -3.92 -4.14
N GLN A 100 -4.13 -2.97 -4.87
CA GLN A 100 -5.49 -3.09 -5.40
C GLN A 100 -5.64 -4.28 -6.35
N ALA A 101 -4.69 -4.48 -7.27
CA ALA A 101 -4.72 -5.62 -8.20
C ALA A 101 -4.69 -6.96 -7.44
N ALA A 102 -3.78 -7.10 -6.47
CA ALA A 102 -3.71 -8.28 -5.62
C ALA A 102 -4.99 -8.48 -4.79
N HIS A 103 -5.59 -7.40 -4.29
CA HIS A 103 -6.84 -7.47 -3.55
C HIS A 103 -8.01 -7.92 -4.43
N ILE A 104 -8.13 -7.41 -5.66
CA ILE A 104 -9.12 -7.86 -6.64
C ILE A 104 -8.97 -9.37 -6.89
N GLN A 105 -7.76 -9.85 -7.18
CA GLN A 105 -7.50 -11.27 -7.41
C GLN A 105 -7.91 -12.13 -6.19
N SER A 106 -7.61 -11.67 -4.98
CA SER A 106 -8.01 -12.34 -3.74
C SER A 106 -9.53 -12.38 -3.56
N LEU A 107 -10.23 -11.28 -3.85
CA LEU A 107 -11.70 -11.22 -3.80
C LEU A 107 -12.33 -12.17 -4.81
N GLU A 108 -11.86 -12.17 -6.05
CA GLU A 108 -12.33 -13.06 -7.10
C GLU A 108 -12.12 -14.53 -6.74
N ALA A 109 -10.95 -14.88 -6.20
CA ALA A 109 -10.68 -16.24 -5.72
C ALA A 109 -11.65 -16.64 -4.60
N GLY A 110 -11.86 -15.77 -3.61
CA GLY A 110 -12.80 -15.99 -2.52
C GLY A 110 -14.24 -16.15 -3.01
N ILE A 111 -14.69 -15.32 -3.95
CA ILE A 111 -16.02 -15.40 -4.59
C ILE A 111 -16.17 -16.74 -5.32
N ARG A 112 -15.18 -17.14 -6.13
CA ARG A 112 -15.20 -18.43 -6.85
C ARG A 112 -15.33 -19.61 -5.88
N THR A 113 -14.52 -19.62 -4.82
CA THR A 113 -14.58 -20.68 -3.81
C THR A 113 -15.94 -20.73 -3.11
N ILE A 114 -16.50 -19.60 -2.69
CA ILE A 114 -17.80 -19.59 -2.01
C ILE A 114 -18.91 -20.01 -2.96
N ARG A 115 -18.95 -19.49 -4.20
CA ARG A 115 -19.95 -19.89 -5.21
C ARG A 115 -19.91 -21.39 -5.47
N HIS A 116 -18.73 -21.96 -5.65
CA HIS A 116 -18.57 -23.40 -5.85
C HIS A 116 -19.12 -24.20 -4.66
N ARG A 117 -18.78 -23.83 -3.42
CA ARG A 117 -19.26 -24.57 -2.25
C ARG A 117 -20.76 -24.39 -1.99
N LEU A 118 -21.35 -23.26 -2.39
CA LEU A 118 -22.79 -23.02 -2.28
C LEU A 118 -23.60 -23.82 -3.30
N SER A 119 -23.01 -24.16 -4.46
CA SER A 119 -23.70 -24.95 -5.51
C SER A 119 -23.73 -26.45 -5.23
N LEU A 120 -23.01 -26.92 -4.21
CA LEU A 120 -22.96 -28.32 -3.80
C LEU A 120 -23.97 -28.60 -2.68
N PRO A 121 -24.61 -29.78 -2.65
CA PRO A 121 -25.34 -30.30 -1.50
C PRO A 121 -24.65 -30.07 -0.15
N LEU A 122 -25.46 -29.84 0.88
CA LEU A 122 -24.95 -29.73 2.25
C LEU A 122 -24.24 -31.01 2.67
N GLY A 123 -23.06 -30.86 3.28
CA GLY A 123 -22.24 -31.97 3.75
C GLY A 123 -21.50 -32.75 2.64
N GLU A 124 -21.64 -32.36 1.37
CA GLU A 124 -20.93 -33.05 0.28
C GLU A 124 -19.41 -33.00 0.50
N LYS A 125 -18.76 -34.17 0.38
CA LYS A 125 -17.32 -34.28 0.57
C LYS A 125 -16.59 -33.69 -0.63
N GLY A 126 -15.55 -32.90 -0.34
CA GLY A 126 -14.65 -32.38 -1.37
C GLY A 126 -13.71 -33.44 -1.92
N SER A 127 -12.96 -33.07 -2.94
CA SER A 127 -11.85 -33.86 -3.47
C SER A 127 -10.51 -33.35 -2.95
N LYS A 128 -9.41 -34.01 -3.33
CA LYS A 128 -8.04 -33.52 -3.03
C LYS A 128 -7.77 -32.12 -3.61
N ARG A 129 -8.50 -31.69 -4.64
CA ARG A 129 -8.25 -30.44 -5.38
C ARG A 129 -9.31 -29.36 -5.16
N ALA A 130 -10.47 -29.70 -4.60
CA ALA A 130 -11.58 -28.77 -4.42
C ALA A 130 -12.36 -29.04 -3.12
N PRO A 131 -12.75 -27.99 -2.39
CA PRO A 131 -13.56 -28.14 -1.18
C PRO A 131 -14.99 -28.54 -1.55
N GLY A 132 -15.60 -29.39 -0.73
CA GLY A 132 -17.00 -29.79 -0.88
C GLY A 132 -17.99 -28.75 -0.33
N GLY A 133 -19.25 -29.16 -0.21
CA GLY A 133 -20.33 -28.33 0.31
C GLY A 133 -20.10 -27.77 1.71
N TYR A 134 -20.96 -26.85 2.14
CA TYR A 134 -20.96 -26.39 3.53
C TYR A 134 -21.55 -27.44 4.47
N ARG A 135 -21.11 -27.45 5.73
CA ARG A 135 -21.44 -28.54 6.66
C ARG A 135 -22.88 -28.48 7.14
N SER A 136 -23.46 -27.29 7.22
CA SER A 136 -24.80 -27.06 7.73
C SER A 136 -25.51 -25.95 6.97
N GLN A 137 -26.84 -25.92 7.09
CA GLN A 137 -27.67 -24.85 6.53
C GLN A 137 -27.33 -23.48 7.12
N GLY A 138 -27.00 -23.42 8.41
CA GLY A 138 -26.54 -22.17 9.04
C GLY A 138 -25.22 -21.66 8.47
N GLU A 139 -24.23 -22.54 8.29
CA GLU A 139 -22.97 -22.15 7.62
C GLU A 139 -23.24 -21.69 6.18
N TRP A 140 -24.07 -22.43 5.44
CA TRP A 140 -24.45 -22.09 4.08
C TRP A 140 -25.09 -20.69 4.01
N PHE A 141 -26.04 -20.39 4.91
CA PHE A 141 -26.71 -19.09 4.97
C PHE A 141 -25.75 -17.93 5.26
N HIS A 142 -24.84 -18.09 6.22
CA HIS A 142 -23.84 -17.05 6.49
C HIS A 142 -22.89 -16.86 5.30
N LYS A 143 -22.58 -17.92 4.55
CA LYS A 143 -21.68 -17.88 3.40
C LYS A 143 -22.36 -17.29 2.16
N SER A 144 -23.65 -17.52 1.95
CA SER A 144 -24.43 -16.86 0.90
C SER A 144 -24.49 -15.34 1.13
N ARG A 145 -24.72 -14.89 2.37
CA ARG A 145 -24.63 -13.46 2.70
C ARG A 145 -23.23 -12.89 2.52
N ARG A 146 -22.19 -13.62 2.96
CA ARG A 146 -20.79 -13.21 2.75
C ARG A 146 -20.45 -13.10 1.26
N LEU A 147 -21.01 -13.95 0.40
CA LEU A 147 -20.80 -13.90 -1.04
C LEU A 147 -21.22 -12.53 -1.60
N HIS A 148 -22.39 -12.02 -1.25
CA HIS A 148 -22.86 -10.70 -1.68
C HIS A 148 -21.92 -9.59 -1.21
N VAL A 149 -21.52 -9.60 0.07
CA VAL A 149 -20.56 -8.62 0.60
C VAL A 149 -19.23 -8.63 -0.17
N LEU A 150 -18.73 -9.81 -0.56
CA LEU A 150 -17.51 -9.89 -1.36
C LEU A 150 -17.72 -9.38 -2.79
N GLN A 151 -18.88 -9.64 -3.40
CA GLN A 151 -19.24 -9.15 -4.73
C GLN A 151 -19.32 -7.62 -4.75
N ASP A 152 -20.03 -7.01 -3.80
CA ASP A 152 -20.13 -5.55 -3.68
C ASP A 152 -18.76 -4.91 -3.51
N ARG A 153 -17.91 -5.53 -2.66
CA ARG A 153 -16.54 -5.08 -2.45
C ARG A 153 -15.69 -5.20 -3.73
N LEU A 154 -15.83 -6.29 -4.48
CA LEU A 154 -15.13 -6.47 -5.74
C LEU A 154 -15.53 -5.39 -6.74
N THR A 155 -16.83 -5.11 -6.85
CA THR A 155 -17.36 -4.04 -7.71
C THR A 155 -16.76 -2.68 -7.33
N ALA A 156 -16.79 -2.32 -6.05
CA ALA A 156 -16.24 -1.06 -5.57
C ALA A 156 -14.73 -0.93 -5.84
N VAL A 157 -13.94 -1.97 -5.57
CA VAL A 157 -12.48 -1.92 -5.78
C VAL A 157 -12.13 -1.91 -7.27
N ARG A 158 -12.92 -2.55 -8.14
CA ARG A 158 -12.75 -2.47 -9.59
C ARG A 158 -13.05 -1.06 -10.10
N ALA A 159 -14.14 -0.44 -9.65
CA ALA A 159 -14.48 0.93 -9.99
C ALA A 159 -13.38 1.91 -9.55
N ASP A 160 -12.89 1.80 -8.31
CA ASP A 160 -11.74 2.60 -7.84
C ASP A 160 -10.51 2.38 -8.74
N ARG A 161 -10.24 1.13 -9.13
CA ARG A 161 -9.09 0.79 -9.96
C ARG A 161 -9.19 1.42 -11.35
N GLU A 162 -10.36 1.38 -11.96
CA GLU A 162 -10.62 1.97 -13.27
C GLU A 162 -10.50 3.50 -13.22
N ALA A 163 -11.07 4.13 -12.19
CA ALA A 163 -10.98 5.57 -11.97
C ALA A 163 -9.60 6.07 -11.49
N GLY A 164 -8.61 5.18 -11.30
CA GLY A 164 -7.28 5.56 -10.79
C GLY A 164 -7.25 5.98 -9.31
N VAL A 165 -8.35 5.79 -8.58
CA VAL A 165 -8.48 6.18 -7.18
C VAL A 165 -7.75 5.19 -6.28
N VAL A 166 -6.84 5.68 -5.45
CA VAL A 166 -6.14 4.87 -4.44
C VAL A 166 -6.36 5.43 -3.04
N ARG A 167 -6.41 4.54 -2.05
CA ARG A 167 -6.51 4.91 -0.63
C ARG A 167 -5.21 4.53 0.07
N VAL A 168 -4.42 5.53 0.45
CA VAL A 168 -3.11 5.35 1.10
C VAL A 168 -3.17 5.92 2.52
N VAL A 169 -2.70 5.13 3.49
CA VAL A 169 -2.61 5.54 4.89
C VAL A 169 -1.13 5.64 5.26
N ARG A 170 -0.58 6.86 5.30
CA ARG A 170 0.78 7.08 5.83
C ARG A 170 0.80 6.81 7.34
N GLY A 171 1.85 6.16 7.83
CA GLY A 171 1.86 5.56 9.19
C GLY A 171 1.26 4.15 9.24
N GLY A 172 0.64 3.68 8.15
CA GLY A 172 0.17 2.30 7.99
C GLY A 172 -1.25 2.07 8.50
N ARG A 173 -2.04 1.34 7.69
CA ARG A 173 -3.43 1.01 8.00
C ARG A 173 -3.60 0.23 9.30
N ARG A 174 -2.66 -0.66 9.62
CA ARG A 174 -2.70 -1.45 10.86
C ARG A 174 -2.66 -0.54 12.09
N LEU A 175 -1.76 0.44 12.09
CA LEU A 175 -1.61 1.36 13.21
C LEU A 175 -2.85 2.26 13.36
N LEU A 176 -3.43 2.73 12.25
CA LEU A 176 -4.72 3.43 12.27
C LEU A 176 -5.82 2.57 12.92
N ALA A 177 -5.96 1.31 12.50
CA ALA A 177 -6.97 0.42 13.07
C ALA A 177 -6.74 0.12 14.56
N THR A 178 -5.47 -0.01 14.98
CA THR A 178 -5.10 -0.20 16.39
C THR A 178 -5.54 0.96 17.28
N ARG A 179 -5.74 2.17 16.76
CA ARG A 179 -6.23 3.33 17.54
C ARG A 179 -7.58 3.08 18.23
N HIS A 180 -8.40 2.20 17.66
CA HIS A 180 -9.71 1.84 18.21
C HIS A 180 -9.66 0.64 19.18
N HIS A 181 -8.50 0.00 19.31
CA HIS A 181 -8.30 -1.23 20.10
C HIS A 181 -7.00 -1.18 20.89
N LEU A 182 -6.74 -0.05 21.54
CA LEU A 182 -5.49 0.24 22.24
C LEU A 182 -5.23 -0.75 23.39
N ASP A 183 -6.24 -1.08 24.19
CA ASP A 183 -6.13 -2.02 25.30
C ASP A 183 -5.76 -3.43 24.83
N ALA A 184 -6.45 -3.91 23.78
CA ALA A 184 -6.16 -5.21 23.17
C ALA A 184 -4.75 -5.27 22.58
N ALA A 185 -4.23 -4.13 22.12
CA ALA A 185 -2.87 -3.98 21.62
C ALA A 185 -1.82 -3.68 22.70
N ARG A 186 -2.23 -3.56 23.97
CA ARG A 186 -1.39 -3.17 25.11
C ARG A 186 -0.58 -1.90 24.81
N LEU A 187 -1.24 -0.89 24.26
CA LEU A 187 -0.62 0.35 23.81
C LEU A 187 -1.37 1.54 24.40
N THR A 188 -0.66 2.48 25.00
CA THR A 188 -1.26 3.75 25.45
C THR A 188 -1.55 4.66 24.27
N GLU A 189 -2.45 5.64 24.42
CA GLU A 189 -2.67 6.62 23.36
C GLU A 189 -1.39 7.41 23.02
N ALA A 190 -0.62 7.80 24.02
CA ALA A 190 0.64 8.52 23.82
C ALA A 190 1.63 7.68 23.01
N GLY A 191 1.84 6.41 23.38
CA GLY A 191 2.72 5.50 22.64
C GLY A 191 2.20 5.16 21.24
N TRP A 192 0.88 5.18 21.03
CA TRP A 192 0.30 5.11 19.70
C TRP A 192 0.61 6.35 18.88
N ARG A 193 0.45 7.54 19.45
CA ARG A 193 0.65 8.84 18.77
C ARG A 193 2.09 8.99 18.32
N GLU A 194 3.05 8.66 19.18
CA GLU A 194 4.47 8.65 18.87
C GLU A 194 4.76 7.74 17.66
N ARG A 195 4.28 6.48 17.69
CA ARG A 195 4.44 5.55 16.56
C ARG A 195 3.75 6.04 15.30
N TRP A 196 2.59 6.67 15.44
CA TRP A 196 1.78 7.18 14.34
C TRP A 196 2.48 8.34 13.63
N GLU A 197 3.09 9.24 14.40
CA GLU A 197 3.92 10.34 13.90
C GLU A 197 5.22 9.82 13.28
N ALA A 198 5.95 8.96 13.97
CA ALA A 198 7.19 8.38 13.48
C ALA A 198 6.99 7.58 12.18
N GLY A 199 5.89 6.81 12.08
CA GLY A 199 5.52 6.10 10.85
C GLY A 199 5.14 7.01 9.68
N ARG A 200 4.98 8.32 9.93
CA ARG A 200 4.79 9.37 8.92
C ARG A 200 6.03 10.23 8.71
N TRP A 201 7.15 10.00 9.38
CA TRP A 201 8.36 10.70 9.00
C TRP A 201 8.83 10.25 7.61
N PHE A 202 9.57 11.12 6.94
CA PHE A 202 10.12 10.88 5.60
C PHE A 202 11.53 10.30 5.69
#